data_AF-A0A7W1KDR6-F1
#
_entry.id   AF-A0A7W1KDR6-F1
#
_cell.length_a   1.000
_cell.length_b   1.000
_cell.length_c   1.000
_cell.angle_alpha   90.00
_cell.angle_beta   90.00
_cell.angle_gamma   90.00
#
_symmetry.space_group_name_H-M   'P 1'
#
loop_
_entity.id
_entity.type
_entity.pdbx_description
1 polymer ?
#
loop_
_entity_poly.entity_id
_entity_poly.type
_entity_poly.pdbx_seq_one_letter_code
_entity_poly.pdbx_strand_id
1 'polypeptide(L)' 'MHIVQQKTSREELKKLSQKMFGNLIKAVVNVKRGTMVIDVVMHSDAEAFLLEHGSQQKDLWGI' A
#
# COMPACT_ATOMS: atom_id res chain seq x y z
N MET A 1 -3.69 -4.06 -6.67
CA MET A 1 -2.91 -4.27 -5.42
C MET A 1 -1.47 -4.53 -5.78
N HIS A 2 -0.55 -3.76 -5.20
CA HIS A 2 0.87 -3.79 -5.52
C HIS A 2 1.70 -3.66 -4.24
N ILE A 3 2.74 -4.49 -4.08
CA ILE A 3 3.63 -4.49 -2.92
C ILE A 3 4.90 -3.74 -3.28
N VAL A 4 5.21 -2.71 -2.50
CA VAL A 4 6.43 -1.92 -2.63
C VAL A 4 7.40 -2.32 -1.52
N GLN A 5 8.51 -2.95 -1.90
CA GLN A 5 9.61 -3.35 -1.00
C GLN A 5 10.89 -2.55 -1.25
N GLN A 6 10.94 -1.82 -2.36
CA GLN A 6 12.07 -1.00 -2.79
C GLN A 6 11.55 0.36 -3.23
N LYS A 7 12.45 1.33 -3.47
CA LYS A 7 12.05 2.65 -3.97
C LYS A 7 11.26 2.52 -5.27
N THR A 8 10.06 3.11 -5.29
CA THR A 8 9.26 3.29 -6.51
C THR A 8 9.39 4.74 -7.02
N SER A 9 9.07 4.95 -8.30
CA SER A 9 9.13 6.26 -8.95
C SER A 9 7.80 7.02 -8.85
N ARG A 10 7.84 8.34 -8.97
CA ARG A 10 6.60 9.16 -8.99
C ARG A 10 5.78 8.87 -10.24
N GLU A 11 6.43 8.55 -11.35
CA GLU A 11 5.80 8.19 -12.62
C GLU A 11 5.00 6.90 -12.49
N GLU A 12 5.54 5.91 -11.80
CA GLU A 12 4.84 4.64 -11.51
C GLU A 12 3.62 4.88 -10.62
N LEU A 13 3.77 5.67 -9.55
CA LEU A 13 2.64 6.06 -8.71
C LEU A 13 1.56 6.80 -9.51
N LYS A 14 1.91 7.75 -10.38
CA LYS A 14 0.94 8.43 -11.26
C LYS A 14 0.21 7.47 -12.19
N LYS A 15 0.90 6.47 -12.75
CA LYS A 15 0.27 5.45 -13.59
C LYS A 15 -0.73 4.60 -12.80
N LEU A 16 -0.41 4.27 -11.55
CA LEU A 16 -1.31 3.53 -10.66
C LEU A 16 -2.52 4.37 -10.24
N SER A 17 -2.30 5.63 -9.87
CA SER A 17 -3.40 6.53 -9.47
C SER A 17 -4.44 6.70 -10.58
N GLN A 18 -4.01 6.80 -11.83
CA GLN A 18 -4.89 6.92 -13.00
C GLN A 18 -5.85 5.74 -13.17
N LYS A 19 -5.49 4.53 -12.71
CA LYS A 19 -6.35 3.35 -12.82
C LYS A 19 -7.47 3.31 -11.78
N MET A 20 -7.33 4.06 -10.68
CA MET A 20 -8.26 4.03 -9.56
C MET A 20 -8.89 5.42 -9.34
N PHE A 21 -8.26 6.25 -8.51
CA PHE A 21 -8.84 7.50 -8.03
C PHE A 21 -8.25 8.74 -8.75
N GLY A 22 -7.72 8.56 -9.96
CA GLY A 22 -7.14 9.62 -10.79
C GLY A 22 -5.80 10.13 -10.27
N ASN A 23 -5.82 10.92 -9.20
CA ASN A 23 -4.66 11.56 -8.58
C ASN A 23 -4.36 11.08 -7.15
N LEU A 24 -5.19 10.18 -6.61
CA LEU A 24 -5.07 9.65 -5.26
C LEU A 24 -4.67 8.17 -5.29
N ILE A 25 -3.81 7.79 -4.35
CA ILE A 25 -3.45 6.40 -4.06
C ILE A 25 -3.61 6.22 -2.56
N LYS A 26 -4.28 5.14 -2.16
CA LYS A 26 -4.29 4.69 -0.78
C LYS A 26 -3.15 3.72 -0.56
N ALA A 27 -2.50 3.82 0.59
CA ALA A 27 -1.42 2.92 0.96
C ALA A 27 -1.53 2.46 2.41
N VAL A 28 -1.05 1.26 2.70
CA VAL A 28 -0.80 0.80 4.07
C VAL A 28 0.64 0.39 4.20
N VAL A 29 1.32 0.96 5.18
CA VAL A 29 2.74 0.75 5.46
C VAL A 29 2.88 -0.23 6.61
N ASN A 30 3.70 -1.26 6.44
CA ASN A 30 4.23 -2.04 7.56
C ASN A 30 5.56 -1.39 8.00
N VAL A 31 5.52 -0.65 9.11
CA VAL A 31 6.69 0.12 9.59
C VAL A 31 7.81 -0.79 10.10
N LYS A 32 7.47 -1.97 10.63
CA LYS A 32 8.46 -2.94 11.13
C LYS A 32 9.24 -3.61 10.02
N ARG A 33 8.59 -3.88 8.87
CA ARG A 33 9.19 -4.57 7.72
C ARG A 33 9.71 -3.61 6.66
N GLY A 34 9.39 -2.32 6.74
CA GLY A 34 9.78 -1.33 5.72
C GLY A 34 9.14 -1.61 4.36
N THR A 35 7.92 -2.16 4.34
CA THR A 35 7.19 -2.50 3.12
C THR A 35 5.83 -1.81 3.12
N MET A 36 5.24 -1.60 1.96
CA MET A 36 3.91 -1.01 1.85
C MET A 36 3.10 -1.67 0.74
N VAL A 37 1.77 -1.65 0.90
CA VAL A 37 0.81 -2.10 -0.12
C VAL A 37 0.06 -0.88 -0.63
N ILE A 38 -0.01 -0.76 -1.95
CA ILE A 38 -0.72 0.31 -2.66
C ILE A 38 -1.68 -0.28 -3.70
N ASP A 39 -2.37 0.61 -4.43
CA ASP A 39 -3.27 0.22 -5.52
C ASP A 39 -4.43 -0.66 -4.99
N VAL A 40 -5.06 -0.18 -3.92
CA VAL A 40 -6.20 -0.81 -3.24
C VAL A 40 -7.38 0.16 -3.13
N VAL A 41 -8.60 -0.38 -3.05
CA VAL A 41 -9.83 0.42 -2.98
C VAL A 41 -10.00 1.00 -1.58
N MET A 42 -9.76 0.20 -0.54
CA MET A 42 -9.79 0.59 0.86
C MET A 42 -8.48 0.25 1.58
N HIS A 43 -8.16 1.01 2.62
CA HIS A 43 -7.04 0.67 3.51
C HIS A 43 -7.23 -0.70 4.18
N SER A 44 -8.47 -1.06 4.51
CA SER A 44 -8.81 -2.36 5.07
C SER A 44 -8.39 -3.53 4.18
N ASP A 45 -8.43 -3.38 2.84
CA ASP A 45 -8.02 -4.43 1.90
C ASP A 45 -6.50 -4.65 1.97
N ALA A 46 -5.73 -3.56 2.07
CA ALA A 46 -4.29 -3.62 2.22
C ALA A 46 -3.85 -4.09 3.62
N GLU A 47 -4.57 -3.69 4.67
CA GLU A 47 -4.34 -4.19 6.03
C GLU A 47 -4.59 -5.69 6.11
N ALA A 48 -5.74 -6.17 5.63
CA ALA A 48 -6.07 -7.59 5.60
C ALA A 48 -4.99 -8.41 4.88
N PHE A 49 -4.56 -7.95 3.69
CA PHE A 49 -3.48 -8.58 2.96
C PHE A 49 -2.19 -8.65 3.78
N LEU A 50 -1.77 -7.56 4.43
CA LEU A 50 -0.54 -7.53 5.24
C LEU A 50 -0.63 -8.45 6.45
N LEU A 51 -1.80 -8.52 7.11
CA LEU A 51 -2.05 -9.41 8.24
C LEU A 51 -1.97 -10.88 7.81
N GLU A 52 -2.61 -11.24 6.70
CA GLU A 52 -2.53 -12.60 6.12
C GLU A 52 -1.09 -12.99 5.78
N HIS A 53 -0.24 -12.02 5.43
CA HIS A 53 1.18 -12.22 5.15
C HIS A 53 2.10 -12.05 6.38
N GLY A 54 1.55 -12.22 7.58
CA GLY A 54 2.29 -12.30 8.84
C GLY A 54 2.67 -10.96 9.47
N SER A 55 2.05 -9.85 9.03
CA SER A 55 2.18 -8.56 9.73
C SER A 55 1.33 -8.53 11.00
N GLN A 56 1.64 -7.64 11.93
CA GLN A 56 0.82 -7.39 13.12
C GLN A 56 0.10 -6.05 12.97
N GLN A 57 -1.17 -5.96 13.39
CA GLN A 57 -1.97 -4.73 13.28
C GLN A 57 -1.26 -3.49 13.83
N LYS A 58 -0.57 -3.63 14.96
CA LYS A 58 0.18 -2.54 15.61
C LYS A 58 1.34 -1.97 14.77
N ASP A 59 1.80 -2.74 13.77
CA ASP A 59 2.90 -2.37 12.88
C ASP A 59 2.36 -1.79 11.56
N LEU A 60 1.04 -1.66 11.38
CA LEU A 60 0.39 -1.17 10.16
C LEU A 60 -0.07 0.28 10.30
N TRP A 61 0.11 1.06 9.24
CA TRP A 61 -0.31 2.46 9.18
C TRP A 61 -0.89 2.82 7.81
N GLY A 62 -2.17 3.23 7.77
CA GLY A 62 -2.86 3.67 6.56
C GLY A 62 -2.63 5.16 6.25
N ILE A 63 -2.35 5.49 4.99
CA ILE A 63 -2.14 6.86 4.47
C ILE A 63 -2.86 7.10 3.13
#